data_AF-A0A800L7R1-F1
#
_entry.id   AF-A0A800L7R1-F1
#
_cell.length_a   1.000
_cell.length_b   1.000
_cell.length_c   1.000
_cell.angle_alpha   90.00
_cell.angle_beta   90.00
_cell.angle_gamma   90.00
#
_symmetry.space_group_name_H-M   'P 1'
#
loop_
_entity.id
_entity.type
_entity.pdbx_description
1 polymer ?
#
loop_
_entity_poly.entity_id
_entity_poly.type
_entity_poly.pdbx_seq_one_letter_code
_entity_poly.pdbx_strand_id
1 'polypeptide(L)'
;MADDQSLLDRTLSLIKEKNNTITQLNEKIIKIEISQKDQSKEQKDLDKKKIVLKKSTEKIHATLNQVRELLRTEQKKESALSIEIHRGKSKLESLESQTYFYQELVEQKEGYPEGVRTILKSPNDYPGIIGTVGELFQIEEKYDVAFQSALGDWTKCLVAEDRNAAVNIVELAQSHKIGNLSILPLKELSKLSLEVAKVPNGKNIIGSGAELCGADQKVKDLANVLLGNLLVVKDLNESLNNHDLDGWNMVDLNGAYSGKNFILKYHGKNGDGSLIGRQKKIESIKQSIEKI
;
A
#
# COMPACT_ATOMS: atom_id res chain seq x y z
N MET A 1 -2.38 7.90 132.30
CA MET A 1 -3.69 7.22 132.39
C MET A 1 -4.70 7.89 131.45
N ALA A 2 -5.24 9.08 131.73
CA ALA A 2 -6.23 9.73 130.84
C ALA A 2 -5.63 10.34 129.55
N ASP A 3 -4.40 10.86 129.62
CA ASP A 3 -3.72 11.53 128.48
C ASP A 3 -3.21 10.51 127.44
N ASP A 4 -2.73 9.35 127.92
CA ASP A 4 -2.29 8.23 127.07
C ASP A 4 -3.46 7.61 126.27
N GLN A 5 -4.67 7.63 126.84
CA GLN A 5 -5.88 7.06 126.22
C GLN A 5 -6.43 7.97 125.11
N SER A 6 -6.35 9.29 125.31
CA SER A 6 -6.65 10.31 124.29
C SER A 6 -5.68 10.26 123.09
N LEU A 7 -4.38 10.10 123.37
CA LEU A 7 -3.35 9.88 122.35
C LEU A 7 -3.61 8.58 121.56
N LEU A 8 -3.98 7.50 122.26
CA LEU A 8 -4.33 6.22 121.64
C LEU A 8 -5.53 6.34 120.70
N ASP A 9 -6.62 6.97 121.13
CA ASP A 9 -7.83 7.17 120.31
C ASP A 9 -7.57 8.04 119.08
N ARG A 10 -6.76 9.10 119.23
CA ARG A 10 -6.37 9.98 118.13
C ARG A 10 -5.49 9.25 117.10
N THR A 11 -4.59 8.39 117.58
CA THR A 11 -3.74 7.54 116.74
C THR A 11 -4.57 6.48 116.01
N LEU A 12 -5.54 5.85 116.67
CA LEU A 12 -6.48 4.90 116.07
C LEU A 12 -7.36 5.55 114.99
N SER A 13 -7.82 6.78 115.22
CA SER A 13 -8.60 7.55 114.23
C SER A 13 -7.78 7.88 112.99
N LEU A 14 -6.53 8.33 113.15
CA LEU A 14 -5.59 8.55 112.05
C LEU A 14 -5.30 7.26 111.28
N ILE A 15 -5.10 6.14 111.98
CA ILE A 15 -4.93 4.82 111.35
C ILE A 15 -6.15 4.45 110.52
N LYS A 16 -7.37 4.67 111.04
CA LYS A 16 -8.63 4.40 110.33
C LYS A 16 -8.78 5.27 109.08
N GLU A 17 -8.45 6.56 109.16
CA GLU A 17 -8.48 7.49 108.04
C GLU A 17 -7.46 7.12 106.95
N LYS A 18 -6.23 6.76 107.37
CA LYS A 18 -5.19 6.26 106.46
C LYS A 18 -5.61 4.95 105.81
N ASN A 19 -6.21 4.02 106.55
CA ASN A 19 -6.74 2.77 106.00
C ASN A 19 -7.85 3.02 104.98
N ASN A 20 -8.79 3.94 105.24
CA ASN A 20 -9.81 4.31 104.24
C ASN A 20 -9.17 4.92 102.98
N THR A 21 -8.14 5.75 103.15
CA THR A 21 -7.40 6.34 102.02
C THR A 21 -6.69 5.25 101.21
N ILE A 22 -6.07 4.28 101.88
CA ILE A 22 -5.43 3.11 101.24
C ILE A 22 -6.47 2.30 100.45
N THR A 23 -7.65 2.04 101.01
CA THR A 23 -8.73 1.32 100.31
C THR A 23 -9.18 2.06 99.05
N GLN A 24 -9.41 3.37 99.14
CA GLN A 24 -9.79 4.20 97.98
C GLN A 24 -8.71 4.28 96.91
N LEU A 25 -7.44 4.33 97.31
CA LEU A 25 -6.31 4.30 96.39
C LEU A 25 -6.21 2.93 95.70
N ASN A 26 -6.39 1.83 96.44
CA ASN A 26 -6.40 0.48 95.87
C ASN A 26 -7.54 0.29 94.85
N GLU A 27 -8.75 0.79 95.13
CA GLU A 27 -9.86 0.77 94.16
C GLU A 27 -9.55 1.57 92.89
N LYS A 28 -8.89 2.73 93.03
CA LYS A 28 -8.43 3.53 91.88
C LYS A 28 -7.34 2.80 91.08
N ILE A 29 -6.38 2.16 91.76
CA ILE A 29 -5.34 1.35 91.12
C ILE A 29 -5.97 0.24 90.30
N ILE A 30 -6.92 -0.52 90.87
CA ILE A 30 -7.62 -1.60 90.16
C ILE A 30 -8.36 -1.06 88.91
N LYS A 31 -9.07 0.08 89.03
CA LYS A 31 -9.73 0.70 87.88
C LYS A 31 -8.75 1.13 86.79
N ILE A 32 -7.61 1.70 87.16
CA ILE A 32 -6.56 2.11 86.23
C ILE A 32 -5.95 0.88 85.54
N GLU A 33 -5.68 -0.20 86.27
CA GLU A 33 -5.14 -1.46 85.73
C GLU A 33 -6.10 -2.10 84.71
N ILE A 34 -7.41 -2.13 85.01
CA ILE A 34 -8.43 -2.62 84.08
C ILE A 34 -8.47 -1.74 82.81
N SER A 35 -8.51 -0.42 82.99
CA SER A 35 -8.52 0.54 81.86
C SER A 35 -7.27 0.42 80.99
N GLN A 36 -6.07 0.30 81.59
CA GLN A 36 -4.81 0.08 80.87
C GLN A 36 -4.84 -1.24 80.08
N LYS A 37 -5.40 -2.30 80.67
CA LYS A 37 -5.52 -3.60 80.00
C LYS A 37 -6.44 -3.53 78.79
N ASP A 38 -7.56 -2.82 78.90
CA ASP A 38 -8.51 -2.68 77.80
C ASP A 38 -7.99 -1.74 76.70
N GLN A 39 -7.35 -0.62 77.05
CA GLN A 39 -6.62 0.21 76.08
C GLN A 39 -5.51 -0.57 75.36
N SER A 40 -4.77 -1.42 76.08
CA SER A 40 -3.74 -2.27 75.46
C SER A 40 -4.31 -3.26 74.45
N LYS A 41 -5.51 -3.83 74.71
CA LYS A 41 -6.20 -4.69 73.74
C LYS A 41 -6.66 -3.90 72.51
N GLU A 42 -7.29 -2.75 72.74
CA GLU A 42 -7.80 -1.90 71.66
C GLU A 42 -6.67 -1.42 70.75
N GLN A 43 -5.53 -1.03 71.32
CA GLN A 43 -4.33 -0.63 70.58
C GLN A 43 -3.77 -1.78 69.73
N LYS A 44 -3.73 -3.00 70.27
CA LYS A 44 -3.33 -4.20 69.49
C LYS A 44 -4.27 -4.47 68.32
N ASP A 45 -5.57 -4.26 68.48
CA ASP A 45 -6.54 -4.47 67.40
C ASP A 45 -6.49 -3.35 66.35
N LEU A 46 -6.24 -2.11 66.75
CA LEU A 46 -5.97 -1.00 65.83
C LEU A 46 -4.69 -1.26 65.02
N ASP A 47 -3.61 -1.75 65.64
CA ASP A 47 -2.37 -2.10 64.93
C ASP A 47 -2.58 -3.21 63.91
N LYS A 48 -3.37 -4.25 64.24
CA LYS A 48 -3.76 -5.29 63.27
C LYS A 48 -4.53 -4.69 62.10
N LYS A 49 -5.55 -3.85 62.36
CA LYS A 49 -6.33 -3.18 61.30
C LYS A 49 -5.45 -2.30 60.41
N LYS A 50 -4.51 -1.56 61.00
CA LYS A 50 -3.55 -0.73 60.28
C LYS A 50 -2.66 -1.55 59.35
N ILE A 51 -2.19 -2.72 59.78
CA ILE A 51 -1.39 -3.64 58.95
C ILE A 51 -2.23 -4.16 57.77
N VAL A 52 -3.48 -4.57 58.02
CA VAL A 52 -4.39 -5.05 56.97
C VAL A 52 -4.69 -3.96 55.95
N LEU A 53 -5.02 -2.75 56.41
CA LEU A 53 -5.23 -1.59 55.56
C LEU A 53 -4.00 -1.30 54.72
N LYS A 54 -2.81 -1.22 55.32
CA LYS A 54 -1.55 -0.96 54.62
C LYS A 54 -1.30 -1.96 53.48
N LYS A 55 -1.48 -3.26 53.74
CA LYS A 55 -1.35 -4.31 52.72
C LYS A 55 -2.37 -4.14 51.59
N SER A 56 -3.61 -3.76 51.93
CA SER A 56 -4.65 -3.47 50.94
C SER A 56 -4.27 -2.28 50.07
N THR A 57 -3.79 -1.19 50.65
CA THR A 57 -3.34 0.00 49.91
C THR A 57 -2.17 -0.32 48.98
N GLU A 58 -1.20 -1.09 49.45
CA GLU A 58 -0.06 -1.56 48.63
C GLU A 58 -0.54 -2.38 47.43
N LYS A 59 -1.48 -3.31 47.64
CA LYS A 59 -2.06 -4.14 46.56
C LYS A 59 -2.84 -3.30 45.55
N ILE A 60 -3.64 -2.35 46.01
CA ILE A 60 -4.39 -1.41 45.16
C ILE A 60 -3.41 -0.57 44.34
N HIS A 61 -2.35 -0.06 44.96
CA HIS A 61 -1.35 0.76 44.27
C HIS A 61 -0.59 -0.02 43.19
N ALA A 62 -0.22 -1.28 43.48
CA ALA A 62 0.39 -2.17 42.50
C ALA A 62 -0.54 -2.43 41.31
N THR A 63 -1.82 -2.73 41.58
CA THR A 63 -2.84 -2.97 40.53
C THR A 63 -3.05 -1.72 39.68
N LEU A 64 -3.11 -0.55 40.32
CA LEU A 64 -3.31 0.73 39.65
C LEU A 64 -2.13 1.08 38.73
N ASN A 65 -0.90 0.76 39.13
CA ASN A 65 0.28 0.93 38.27
C ASN A 65 0.25 -0.03 37.07
N GLN A 66 -0.15 -1.30 37.27
CA GLN A 66 -0.31 -2.25 36.16
C GLN A 66 -1.35 -1.78 35.15
N VAL A 67 -2.52 -1.32 35.62
CA VAL A 67 -3.59 -0.80 34.76
C VAL A 67 -3.13 0.44 33.99
N ARG A 68 -2.35 1.33 34.62
CA ARG A 68 -1.78 2.52 33.94
C ARG A 68 -0.83 2.13 32.81
N GLU A 69 0.06 1.17 33.03
CA GLU A 69 0.99 0.71 31.98
C GLU A 69 0.26 -0.02 30.84
N LEU A 70 -0.78 -0.79 31.15
CA LEU A 70 -1.65 -1.40 30.14
C LEU A 70 -2.36 -0.33 29.31
N LEU A 71 -2.97 0.67 29.96
CA LEU A 71 -3.64 1.78 29.28
C LEU A 71 -2.68 2.53 28.35
N ARG A 72 -1.46 2.79 28.82
CA ARG A 72 -0.42 3.47 28.02
C ARG A 72 -0.01 2.63 26.80
N THR A 73 0.08 1.31 26.97
CA THR A 73 0.38 0.39 25.87
C THR A 73 -0.75 0.37 24.84
N GLU A 74 -1.99 0.27 25.28
CA GLU A 74 -3.16 0.25 24.39
C GLU A 74 -3.33 1.59 23.65
N GLN A 75 -3.11 2.73 24.29
CA GLN A 75 -3.11 4.04 23.63
C GLN A 75 -2.04 4.16 22.54
N LYS A 76 -0.86 3.59 22.77
CA LYS A 76 0.20 3.54 21.73
C LYS A 76 -0.21 2.68 20.55
N LYS A 77 -0.82 1.51 20.81
CA LYS A 77 -1.35 0.64 19.75
C LYS A 77 -2.44 1.35 18.95
N GLU A 78 -3.41 1.95 19.63
CA GLU A 78 -4.49 2.72 19.00
C GLU A 78 -3.93 3.82 18.09
N SER A 79 -2.96 4.59 18.58
CA SER A 79 -2.29 5.61 17.78
C SER A 79 -1.58 5.04 16.55
N ALA A 80 -0.88 3.91 16.70
CA ALA A 80 -0.21 3.23 15.58
C ALA A 80 -1.21 2.72 14.54
N LEU A 81 -2.29 2.04 14.97
CA LEU A 81 -3.36 1.59 14.08
C LEU A 81 -4.04 2.76 13.36
N SER A 82 -4.28 3.88 14.05
CA SER A 82 -4.87 5.07 13.44
C SER A 82 -4.01 5.64 12.30
N ILE A 83 -2.69 5.67 12.49
CA ILE A 83 -1.71 6.07 11.46
C ILE A 83 -1.75 5.08 10.28
N GLU A 84 -1.76 3.78 10.54
CA GLU A 84 -1.85 2.76 9.49
C GLU A 84 -3.14 2.88 8.68
N ILE A 85 -4.29 3.09 9.35
CA ILE A 85 -5.58 3.31 8.69
C ILE A 85 -5.53 4.56 7.80
N HIS A 86 -4.99 5.67 8.30
CA HIS A 86 -4.87 6.90 7.51
C HIS A 86 -3.97 6.68 6.29
N ARG A 87 -2.85 5.99 6.47
CA ARG A 87 -1.93 5.65 5.38
C ARG A 87 -2.59 4.75 4.34
N GLY A 88 -3.37 3.76 4.77
CA GLY A 88 -4.15 2.88 3.90
C GLY A 88 -5.18 3.65 3.08
N LYS A 89 -5.96 4.53 3.73
CA LYS A 89 -6.95 5.39 3.07
C LYS A 89 -6.33 6.32 2.03
N SER A 90 -5.27 7.04 2.38
CA SER A 90 -4.61 7.93 1.42
C SER A 90 -4.00 7.18 0.24
N LYS A 91 -3.50 5.95 0.46
CA LYS A 91 -3.02 5.09 -0.62
C LYS A 91 -4.17 4.65 -1.54
N LEU A 92 -5.30 4.24 -0.96
CA LEU A 92 -6.50 3.87 -1.72
C LEU A 92 -7.00 5.02 -2.58
N GLU A 93 -7.20 6.20 -1.99
CA GLU A 93 -7.66 7.42 -2.70
C GLU A 93 -6.72 7.78 -3.87
N SER A 94 -5.41 7.64 -3.68
CA SER A 94 -4.42 7.88 -4.74
C SER A 94 -4.54 6.89 -5.90
N LEU A 95 -4.72 5.60 -5.60
CA LEU A 95 -4.87 4.56 -6.63
C LEU A 95 -6.21 4.66 -7.36
N GLU A 96 -7.29 5.00 -6.66
CA GLU A 96 -8.60 5.28 -7.28
C GLU A 96 -8.51 6.47 -8.23
N SER A 97 -7.85 7.55 -7.81
CA SER A 97 -7.64 8.74 -8.65
C SER A 97 -6.82 8.41 -9.91
N GLN A 98 -5.76 7.61 -9.77
CA GLN A 98 -4.98 7.13 -10.91
C GLN A 98 -5.81 6.24 -11.84
N THR A 99 -6.64 5.36 -11.28
CA THR A 99 -7.54 4.49 -12.07
C THR A 99 -8.49 5.33 -12.90
N TYR A 100 -9.16 6.31 -12.28
CA TYR A 100 -10.07 7.23 -12.96
C TYR A 100 -9.36 7.99 -14.09
N PHE A 101 -8.17 8.52 -13.82
CA PHE A 101 -7.36 9.22 -14.83
C PHE A 101 -7.09 8.34 -16.06
N TYR A 102 -6.58 7.12 -15.87
CA TYR A 102 -6.29 6.22 -17.00
C TYR A 102 -7.56 5.75 -17.71
N GLN A 103 -8.67 5.54 -16.98
CA GLN A 103 -9.97 5.22 -17.58
C GLN A 103 -10.44 6.34 -18.51
N GLU A 104 -10.39 7.59 -18.05
CA GLU A 104 -10.75 8.75 -18.87
C GLU A 104 -9.88 8.83 -20.14
N LEU A 105 -8.57 8.60 -20.03
CA LEU A 105 -7.68 8.56 -21.20
C LEU A 105 -8.08 7.48 -22.23
N VAL A 106 -8.54 6.32 -21.77
CA VAL A 106 -8.98 5.21 -22.63
C VAL A 106 -10.35 5.50 -23.25
N GLU A 107 -11.31 5.98 -22.46
CA GLU A 107 -12.67 6.30 -22.91
C GLU A 107 -12.68 7.45 -23.92
N GLN A 108 -11.87 8.49 -23.67
CA GLN A 108 -11.75 9.61 -24.59
C GLN A 108 -10.90 9.32 -25.82
N LYS A 109 -10.20 8.18 -25.84
CA LYS A 109 -9.21 7.84 -26.87
C LYS A 109 -8.13 8.93 -26.97
N GLU A 110 -7.69 9.43 -25.82
CA GLU A 110 -6.74 10.54 -25.70
C GLU A 110 -5.40 10.19 -26.35
N GLY A 111 -4.86 11.07 -27.19
CA GLY A 111 -3.59 10.87 -27.89
C GLY A 111 -3.68 10.14 -29.23
N TYR A 112 -4.86 9.60 -29.60
CA TYR A 112 -5.10 9.13 -30.97
C TYR A 112 -5.45 10.29 -31.92
N PRO A 113 -5.11 10.20 -33.22
CA PRO A 113 -5.58 11.14 -34.24
C PRO A 113 -7.12 11.19 -34.31
N GLU A 114 -7.67 12.32 -34.76
CA GLU A 114 -9.13 12.55 -34.80
C GLU A 114 -9.90 11.47 -35.59
N GLY A 115 -9.37 11.04 -36.75
CA GLY A 115 -10.01 9.99 -37.55
C GLY A 115 -10.01 8.65 -36.85
N VAL A 116 -8.92 8.31 -36.16
CA VAL A 116 -8.83 7.10 -35.34
C VAL A 116 -9.80 7.17 -34.16
N ARG A 117 -9.88 8.30 -33.44
CA ARG A 117 -10.83 8.48 -32.32
C ARG A 117 -12.27 8.32 -32.78
N THR A 118 -12.64 8.93 -33.91
CA THR A 118 -14.00 8.88 -34.45
C THR A 118 -14.40 7.44 -34.77
N ILE A 119 -13.53 6.68 -35.43
CA ILE A 119 -13.77 5.27 -35.73
C ILE A 119 -13.91 4.44 -34.46
N LEU A 120 -13.01 4.62 -33.49
CA LEU A 120 -13.04 3.84 -32.23
C LEU A 120 -14.25 4.18 -31.34
N LYS A 121 -14.82 5.39 -31.45
CA LYS A 121 -16.02 5.81 -30.72
C LYS A 121 -17.32 5.33 -31.39
N SER A 122 -17.29 5.02 -32.69
CA SER A 122 -18.45 4.58 -33.47
C SER A 122 -18.19 3.28 -34.25
N PRO A 123 -17.84 2.17 -33.59
CA PRO A 123 -17.42 0.93 -34.28
C PRO A 123 -18.51 0.34 -35.20
N ASN A 124 -19.79 0.58 -34.91
CA ASN A 124 -20.91 0.11 -35.73
C ASN A 124 -20.97 0.80 -37.11
N ASP A 125 -20.49 2.04 -37.21
CA ASP A 125 -20.46 2.80 -38.46
C ASP A 125 -19.26 2.40 -39.35
N TYR A 126 -18.26 1.73 -38.74
CA TYR A 126 -16.99 1.35 -39.38
C TYR A 126 -16.70 -0.15 -39.13
N PRO A 127 -17.53 -1.07 -39.68
CA PRO A 127 -17.40 -2.50 -39.42
C PRO A 127 -16.08 -3.06 -39.97
N GLY A 128 -15.55 -4.08 -39.28
CA GLY A 128 -14.31 -4.77 -39.67
C GLY A 128 -13.04 -4.20 -39.02
N ILE A 129 -13.15 -3.23 -38.11
CA ILE A 129 -12.04 -2.82 -37.22
C ILE A 129 -11.94 -3.78 -36.04
N ILE A 130 -10.72 -4.26 -35.79
CA ILE A 130 -10.36 -5.11 -34.65
C ILE A 130 -9.96 -4.26 -33.44
N GLY A 131 -9.24 -3.16 -33.68
CA GLY A 131 -8.71 -2.26 -32.64
C GLY A 131 -7.52 -1.47 -33.17
N THR A 132 -6.71 -0.88 -32.29
CA THR A 132 -5.40 -0.30 -32.66
C THR A 132 -4.25 -1.22 -32.29
N VAL A 133 -3.07 -1.01 -32.89
CA VAL A 133 -1.84 -1.72 -32.48
C VAL A 133 -1.56 -1.52 -30.99
N GLY A 134 -1.73 -0.30 -30.46
CA GLY A 134 -1.52 0.01 -29.04
C GLY A 134 -2.50 -0.70 -28.10
N GLU A 135 -3.74 -0.94 -28.52
CA GLU A 135 -4.73 -1.70 -27.74
C GLU A 135 -4.51 -3.22 -27.83
N LEU A 136 -4.00 -3.70 -28.97
CA LEU A 136 -3.82 -5.13 -29.23
C LEU A 136 -2.52 -5.70 -28.63
N PHE A 137 -1.52 -4.85 -28.39
CA PHE A 137 -0.27 -5.27 -27.77
C PHE A 137 -0.32 -5.07 -26.26
N GLN A 138 -0.33 -6.19 -25.55
CA GLN A 138 -0.41 -6.25 -24.10
C GLN A 138 1.00 -6.21 -23.50
N ILE A 139 1.62 -5.04 -23.51
CA ILE A 139 3.02 -4.86 -23.11
C ILE A 139 3.13 -4.76 -21.58
N GLU A 140 4.15 -5.40 -20.99
CA GLU A 140 4.43 -5.23 -19.56
C GLU A 140 5.03 -3.85 -19.28
N GLU A 141 4.66 -3.24 -18.15
CA GLU A 141 5.06 -1.86 -17.76
C GLU A 141 6.57 -1.61 -17.87
N LYS A 142 7.39 -2.62 -17.54
CA LYS A 142 8.86 -2.52 -17.61
C LYS A 142 9.41 -2.32 -19.04
N TYR A 143 8.59 -2.58 -20.07
CA TYR A 143 8.95 -2.44 -21.47
C TYR A 143 8.21 -1.29 -22.18
N ASP A 144 7.28 -0.60 -21.53
CA ASP A 144 6.42 0.40 -22.19
C ASP A 144 7.21 1.45 -22.95
N VAL A 145 8.25 2.02 -22.32
CA VAL A 145 9.11 3.06 -22.91
C VAL A 145 9.84 2.55 -24.15
N ALA A 146 10.33 1.31 -24.09
CA ALA A 146 11.03 0.67 -25.18
C ALA A 146 10.10 0.48 -26.38
N PHE A 147 8.92 -0.09 -26.16
CA PHE A 147 7.96 -0.30 -27.24
C PHE A 147 7.35 0.99 -27.76
N GLN A 148 7.17 2.01 -26.92
CA GLN A 148 6.72 3.33 -27.36
C GLN A 148 7.73 3.98 -28.31
N SER A 149 9.02 3.83 -28.03
CA SER A 149 10.10 4.29 -28.91
C SER A 149 10.15 3.51 -30.23
N ALA A 150 10.07 2.18 -30.14
CA ALA A 150 10.18 1.28 -31.29
C ALA A 150 8.96 1.38 -32.25
N LEU A 151 7.74 1.34 -31.71
CA LEU A 151 6.51 1.39 -32.50
C LEU A 151 6.19 2.81 -32.95
N GLY A 152 6.39 3.83 -32.11
CA GLY A 152 6.04 5.21 -32.45
C GLY A 152 4.60 5.34 -32.95
N ASP A 153 4.40 5.92 -34.13
CA ASP A 153 3.07 6.11 -34.71
C ASP A 153 2.35 4.81 -35.12
N TRP A 154 3.07 3.68 -35.24
CA TRP A 154 2.41 2.38 -35.46
C TRP A 154 1.41 2.06 -34.35
N THR A 155 1.65 2.52 -33.11
CA THR A 155 0.72 2.36 -31.97
C THR A 155 -0.67 2.94 -32.25
N LYS A 156 -0.75 3.97 -33.11
CA LYS A 156 -1.98 4.68 -33.48
C LYS A 156 -2.71 4.06 -34.66
N CYS A 157 -2.08 3.13 -35.38
CA CYS A 157 -2.68 2.52 -36.54
C CYS A 157 -3.85 1.62 -36.12
N LEU A 158 -4.97 1.76 -36.82
CA LEU A 158 -6.10 0.85 -36.77
C LEU A 158 -5.71 -0.48 -37.43
N VAL A 159 -6.28 -1.57 -36.95
CA VAL A 159 -6.14 -2.90 -37.51
C VAL A 159 -7.52 -3.34 -38.01
N ALA A 160 -7.62 -3.61 -39.31
CA ALA A 160 -8.83 -4.13 -39.93
C ALA A 160 -8.69 -5.62 -40.24
N GLU A 161 -9.80 -6.34 -40.36
CA GLU A 161 -9.82 -7.78 -40.68
C GLU A 161 -9.07 -8.09 -41.98
N ASP A 162 -9.34 -7.32 -43.04
CA ASP A 162 -8.71 -7.47 -44.34
C ASP A 162 -8.65 -6.14 -45.13
N ARG A 163 -8.09 -6.22 -46.34
CA ARG A 163 -7.98 -5.08 -47.27
C ARG A 163 -9.33 -4.50 -47.66
N ASN A 164 -10.36 -5.32 -47.85
CA ASN A 164 -11.67 -4.83 -48.28
C ASN A 164 -12.29 -3.97 -47.18
N ALA A 165 -12.25 -4.43 -45.93
CA ALA A 165 -12.68 -3.66 -44.77
C ALA A 165 -11.88 -2.35 -44.66
N ALA A 166 -10.55 -2.40 -44.78
CA ALA A 166 -9.69 -1.22 -44.70
C ALA A 166 -10.03 -0.17 -45.78
N VAL A 167 -10.22 -0.58 -47.04
CA VAL A 167 -10.55 0.33 -48.15
C VAL A 167 -11.92 0.97 -47.94
N ASN A 168 -12.94 0.18 -47.57
CA ASN A 168 -14.28 0.71 -47.29
C ASN A 168 -14.25 1.77 -46.17
N ILE A 169 -13.48 1.52 -45.10
CA ILE A 169 -13.35 2.48 -44.00
C ILE A 169 -12.64 3.75 -44.44
N VAL A 170 -11.63 3.65 -45.32
CA VAL A 170 -10.96 4.83 -45.89
C VAL A 170 -11.93 5.66 -46.74
N GLU A 171 -12.80 5.02 -47.53
CA GLU A 171 -13.83 5.69 -48.32
C GLU A 171 -14.87 6.39 -47.43
N LEU A 172 -15.35 5.71 -46.38
CA LEU A 172 -16.26 6.29 -45.38
C LEU A 172 -15.60 7.45 -44.62
N ALA A 173 -14.32 7.33 -44.27
CA ALA A 173 -13.59 8.40 -43.60
C ALA A 173 -13.43 9.64 -44.48
N GLN A 174 -13.21 9.45 -45.78
CA GLN A 174 -13.15 10.54 -46.75
C GLN A 174 -14.52 11.21 -46.94
N SER A 175 -15.59 10.43 -47.08
CA SER A 175 -16.94 10.97 -47.28
C SER A 175 -17.43 11.74 -46.04
N HIS A 176 -17.15 11.23 -44.85
CA HIS A 176 -17.52 11.84 -43.57
C HIS A 176 -16.52 12.91 -43.09
N LYS A 177 -15.36 13.07 -43.74
CA LYS A 177 -14.31 14.04 -43.41
C LYS A 177 -13.83 13.96 -41.94
N ILE A 178 -13.62 12.77 -41.42
CA ILE A 178 -13.35 12.53 -39.99
C ILE A 178 -11.89 12.74 -39.55
N GLY A 179 -11.01 13.16 -40.47
CA GLY A 179 -9.60 13.46 -40.17
C GLY A 179 -8.63 12.30 -40.44
N ASN A 180 -7.42 12.42 -39.91
CA ASN A 180 -6.30 11.54 -40.24
C ASN A 180 -6.40 10.18 -39.55
N LEU A 181 -6.04 9.12 -40.28
CA LEU A 181 -5.97 7.75 -39.80
C LEU A 181 -5.00 6.92 -40.63
N SER A 182 -4.61 5.76 -40.10
CA SER A 182 -3.84 4.75 -40.82
C SER A 182 -4.39 3.38 -40.46
N ILE A 183 -4.52 2.49 -41.43
CA ILE A 183 -5.14 1.17 -41.26
C ILE A 183 -4.20 0.08 -41.75
N LEU A 184 -4.09 -0.97 -40.95
CA LEU A 184 -3.34 -2.19 -41.21
C LEU A 184 -4.32 -3.35 -41.49
N PRO A 185 -4.36 -3.88 -42.72
CA PRO A 185 -5.22 -5.02 -43.03
C PRO A 185 -4.55 -6.33 -42.57
N LEU A 186 -5.13 -6.97 -41.55
CA LEU A 186 -4.53 -8.10 -40.84
C LEU A 186 -4.29 -9.30 -41.76
N LYS A 187 -5.29 -9.71 -42.55
CA LYS A 187 -5.19 -10.85 -43.47
C LYS A 187 -4.05 -10.71 -44.48
N GLU A 188 -3.83 -9.51 -44.99
CA GLU A 188 -2.75 -9.22 -45.93
C GLU A 188 -1.39 -9.15 -45.24
N LEU A 189 -1.32 -8.55 -44.05
CA LEU A 189 -0.11 -8.52 -43.25
C LEU A 189 0.36 -9.92 -42.86
N SER A 190 -0.56 -10.84 -42.53
CA SER A 190 -0.22 -12.22 -42.21
C SER A 190 0.57 -12.93 -43.31
N LYS A 191 0.39 -12.53 -44.57
CA LYS A 191 1.14 -13.11 -45.71
C LYS A 191 2.59 -12.60 -45.78
N LEU A 192 2.90 -11.49 -45.11
CA LEU A 192 4.25 -10.92 -45.02
C LEU A 192 5.05 -11.45 -43.84
N SER A 193 4.42 -12.23 -42.95
CA SER A 193 5.11 -12.90 -41.84
C SER A 193 6.04 -13.98 -42.41
N LEU A 194 7.21 -13.55 -42.90
CA LEU A 194 8.34 -14.42 -43.25
C LEU A 194 8.88 -15.10 -41.99
N GLU A 195 9.65 -16.18 -42.18
CA GLU A 195 10.31 -16.93 -41.12
C GLU A 195 10.89 -15.98 -40.07
N VAL A 196 10.44 -16.15 -38.82
CA VAL A 196 10.97 -15.38 -37.68
C VAL A 196 12.46 -15.67 -37.62
N ALA A 197 13.27 -14.67 -37.94
CA ALA A 197 14.71 -14.79 -37.88
C ALA A 197 15.09 -15.29 -36.47
N LYS A 198 15.92 -16.32 -36.42
CA LYS A 198 16.33 -16.89 -35.12
C LYS A 198 17.05 -15.79 -34.35
N VAL A 199 16.49 -15.43 -33.19
CA VAL A 199 17.04 -14.40 -32.32
C VAL A 199 18.50 -14.76 -32.01
N PRO A 200 19.47 -13.86 -32.26
CA PRO A 200 20.87 -14.12 -31.94
C PRO A 200 21.04 -14.37 -30.43
N ASN A 201 21.99 -15.22 -30.05
CA ASN A 201 22.36 -15.37 -28.65
C ASN A 201 23.31 -14.23 -28.25
N GLY A 202 22.98 -13.49 -27.19
CA GLY A 202 23.83 -12.42 -26.69
C GLY A 202 23.48 -12.02 -25.25
N LYS A 203 24.50 -11.71 -24.42
CA LYS A 203 24.33 -11.37 -23.00
C LYS A 203 23.49 -10.10 -22.74
N ASN A 204 23.41 -9.23 -23.74
CA ASN A 204 22.70 -7.95 -23.68
C ASN A 204 21.30 -7.98 -24.29
N ILE A 205 20.92 -9.10 -24.91
CA ILE A 205 19.57 -9.27 -25.47
C ILE A 205 18.66 -9.74 -24.34
N ILE A 206 17.56 -9.01 -24.16
CA ILE A 206 16.48 -9.38 -23.23
C ILE A 206 15.51 -10.32 -23.93
N GLY A 207 15.18 -10.06 -25.19
CA GLY A 207 14.33 -10.93 -26.01
C GLY A 207 13.87 -10.27 -27.31
N SER A 208 13.05 -11.00 -28.07
CA SER A 208 12.41 -10.47 -29.29
C SER A 208 11.24 -9.56 -28.94
N GLY A 209 11.12 -8.45 -29.67
CA GLY A 209 9.98 -7.54 -29.56
C GLY A 209 8.64 -8.25 -29.84
N ALA A 210 8.61 -9.17 -30.80
CA ALA A 210 7.40 -9.94 -31.12
C ALA A 210 6.95 -10.84 -29.96
N GLU A 211 7.88 -11.39 -29.18
CA GLU A 211 7.56 -12.21 -28.00
C GLU A 211 7.17 -11.37 -26.79
N LEU A 212 7.86 -10.24 -26.60
CA LEU A 212 7.68 -9.37 -25.43
C LEU A 212 6.50 -8.39 -25.54
N CYS A 213 5.87 -8.27 -26.70
CA CYS A 213 4.73 -7.37 -26.90
C CYS A 213 3.39 -7.92 -26.38
N GLY A 214 3.33 -9.19 -25.96
CA GLY A 214 2.14 -9.79 -25.37
C GLY A 214 0.94 -9.88 -26.31
N ALA A 215 1.15 -9.88 -27.63
CA ALA A 215 0.08 -9.99 -28.60
C ALA A 215 -0.64 -11.35 -28.52
N ASP A 216 -1.98 -11.31 -28.56
CA ASP A 216 -2.80 -12.52 -28.59
C ASP A 216 -2.55 -13.35 -29.85
N GLN A 217 -2.84 -14.66 -29.78
CA GLN A 217 -2.65 -15.60 -30.88
C GLN A 217 -3.36 -15.16 -32.18
N LYS A 218 -4.48 -14.44 -32.08
CA LYS A 218 -5.24 -13.92 -33.24
C LYS A 218 -4.51 -12.82 -34.02
N VAL A 219 -3.60 -12.10 -33.36
CA VAL A 219 -2.84 -10.97 -33.92
C VAL A 219 -1.33 -11.22 -33.87
N LYS A 220 -0.91 -12.47 -33.70
CA LYS A 220 0.50 -12.86 -33.65
C LYS A 220 1.27 -12.46 -34.91
N ASP A 221 0.64 -12.57 -36.07
CA ASP A 221 1.29 -12.19 -37.33
C ASP A 221 1.53 -10.67 -37.42
N LEU A 222 0.63 -9.87 -36.87
CA LEU A 222 0.82 -8.42 -36.75
C LEU A 222 2.07 -8.11 -35.90
N ALA A 223 2.23 -8.80 -34.77
CA ALA A 223 3.42 -8.68 -33.94
C ALA A 223 4.70 -9.11 -34.68
N ASN A 224 4.66 -10.23 -35.41
CA ASN A 224 5.81 -10.69 -36.19
C ASN A 224 6.21 -9.67 -37.28
N VAL A 225 5.24 -9.09 -37.98
CA VAL A 225 5.54 -8.11 -39.05
C VAL A 225 6.08 -6.80 -38.49
N LEU A 226 5.49 -6.28 -37.41
CA LEU A 226 5.89 -4.99 -36.85
C LEU A 226 7.16 -5.08 -35.98
N LEU A 227 7.35 -6.21 -35.29
CA LEU A 227 8.32 -6.35 -34.20
C LEU A 227 9.22 -7.60 -34.34
N GLY A 228 9.05 -8.42 -35.38
CA GLY A 228 9.86 -9.62 -35.57
C GLY A 228 11.34 -9.35 -35.84
N ASN A 229 11.68 -8.13 -36.28
CA ASN A 229 13.06 -7.66 -36.42
C ASN A 229 13.50 -6.73 -35.28
N LEU A 230 12.77 -6.67 -34.17
CA LEU A 230 13.11 -5.84 -33.00
C LEU A 230 13.73 -6.71 -31.91
N LEU A 231 14.89 -6.31 -31.42
CA LEU A 231 15.50 -6.83 -30.20
C LEU A 231 15.33 -5.82 -29.09
N VAL A 232 14.83 -6.28 -27.94
CA VAL A 232 14.89 -5.51 -26.70
C VAL A 232 16.23 -5.84 -26.03
N VAL A 233 17.02 -4.82 -25.73
CA VAL A 233 18.39 -4.95 -25.19
C VAL A 233 18.53 -4.21 -23.86
N LYS A 234 19.56 -4.56 -23.08
CA LYS A 234 19.86 -3.88 -21.80
C LYS A 234 20.47 -2.49 -22.00
N ASP A 235 21.40 -2.39 -22.95
CA ASP A 235 22.12 -1.16 -23.30
C ASP A 235 22.25 -1.10 -24.82
N LEU A 236 21.73 -0.05 -25.44
CA LEU A 236 21.77 0.12 -26.89
C LEU A 236 23.20 0.32 -27.39
N ASN A 237 24.02 1.14 -26.71
CA ASN A 237 25.36 1.47 -27.16
C ASN A 237 26.28 0.25 -27.14
N GLU A 238 26.19 -0.57 -26.08
CA GLU A 238 26.94 -1.82 -26.03
C GLU A 238 26.50 -2.80 -27.13
N SER A 239 25.20 -2.85 -27.41
CA SER A 239 24.63 -3.74 -28.43
C SER A 239 25.00 -3.32 -29.86
N LEU A 240 25.12 -2.01 -30.13
CA LEU A 240 25.54 -1.49 -31.44
C LEU A 240 27.00 -1.80 -31.80
N ASN A 241 27.84 -2.08 -30.80
CA ASN A 241 29.22 -2.54 -31.05
C ASN A 241 29.31 -4.03 -31.40
N ASN A 242 28.20 -4.77 -31.33
CA ASN A 242 28.16 -6.20 -31.65
C ASN A 242 27.67 -6.43 -33.08
N HIS A 243 28.60 -6.74 -33.98
CA HIS A 243 28.31 -7.03 -35.40
C HIS A 243 27.37 -8.22 -35.62
N ASP A 244 27.23 -9.14 -34.67
CA ASP A 244 26.25 -10.24 -34.78
C ASP A 244 24.79 -9.75 -34.77
N LEU A 245 24.57 -8.51 -34.36
CA LEU A 245 23.26 -7.87 -34.32
C LEU A 245 23.00 -6.96 -35.53
N ASP A 246 23.93 -6.90 -36.49
CA ASP A 246 23.77 -6.11 -37.71
C ASP A 246 22.49 -6.54 -38.46
N GLY A 247 21.68 -5.56 -38.86
CA GLY A 247 20.39 -5.78 -39.54
C GLY A 247 19.17 -5.89 -38.62
N TRP A 248 19.36 -6.03 -37.30
CA TRP A 248 18.28 -5.96 -36.32
C TRP A 248 17.94 -4.51 -35.95
N ASN A 249 16.66 -4.25 -35.70
CA ASN A 249 16.27 -3.06 -34.93
C ASN A 249 16.53 -3.37 -33.45
N MET A 250 16.97 -2.38 -32.69
CA MET A 250 17.29 -2.54 -31.28
C MET A 250 16.66 -1.40 -30.48
N VAL A 251 16.17 -1.74 -29.30
CA VAL A 251 15.67 -0.76 -28.34
C VAL A 251 16.05 -1.14 -26.92
N ASP A 252 16.50 -0.18 -26.13
CA ASP A 252 16.76 -0.40 -24.71
C ASP A 252 15.55 -0.05 -23.82
N LEU A 253 15.60 -0.46 -22.56
CA LEU A 253 14.55 -0.21 -21.57
C LEU A 253 14.35 1.28 -21.23
N ASN A 254 15.29 2.14 -21.63
CA ASN A 254 15.23 3.58 -21.43
C ASN A 254 14.67 4.32 -22.66
N GLY A 255 14.33 3.59 -23.73
CA GLY A 255 13.70 4.14 -24.92
C GLY A 255 14.69 4.63 -25.99
N ALA A 256 15.99 4.36 -25.87
CA ALA A 256 16.91 4.58 -26.97
C ALA A 256 16.69 3.50 -28.03
N TYR A 257 16.53 3.89 -29.29
CA TYR A 257 16.22 3.00 -30.41
C TYR A 257 17.17 3.22 -31.59
N SER A 258 17.57 2.13 -32.23
CA SER A 258 18.27 2.10 -33.51
C SER A 258 17.61 1.14 -34.48
N GLY A 259 17.25 1.62 -35.66
CA GLY A 259 16.64 0.81 -36.71
C GLY A 259 17.63 0.45 -37.82
N LYS A 260 17.39 -0.68 -38.49
CA LYS A 260 18.11 -1.09 -39.72
C LYS A 260 17.98 -0.08 -40.86
N ASN A 261 17.00 0.82 -40.78
CA ASN A 261 16.78 1.94 -41.69
C ASN A 261 17.54 3.20 -41.27
N PHE A 262 18.53 3.09 -40.39
CA PHE A 262 19.34 4.18 -39.84
C PHE A 262 18.57 5.23 -39.03
N ILE A 263 17.32 4.94 -38.66
CA ILE A 263 16.56 5.81 -37.77
C ILE A 263 17.04 5.59 -36.33
N LEU A 264 17.53 6.67 -35.72
CA LEU A 264 17.83 6.74 -34.30
C LEU A 264 16.75 7.56 -33.59
N LYS A 265 16.24 7.05 -32.47
CA LYS A 265 15.22 7.72 -31.66
C LYS A 265 15.51 7.60 -30.17
N TYR A 266 14.92 8.50 -29.41
CA TYR A 266 14.86 8.41 -27.97
C TYR A 266 13.46 8.79 -27.51
N HIS A 267 12.88 7.96 -26.65
CA HIS A 267 11.64 8.25 -25.97
C HIS A 267 11.89 8.32 -24.46
N GLY A 268 11.77 9.51 -23.87
CA GLY A 268 11.97 9.71 -22.45
C GLY A 268 10.79 9.21 -21.61
N LYS A 269 11.03 8.99 -20.32
CA LYS A 269 10.01 8.55 -19.34
C LYS A 269 8.99 9.62 -18.96
N ASN A 270 9.14 10.86 -19.42
CA ASN A 270 8.40 12.02 -18.91
C ASN A 270 7.02 12.24 -19.57
N GLY A 271 6.37 11.18 -20.03
CA GLY A 271 5.07 11.26 -20.67
C GLY A 271 4.10 10.20 -20.16
N ASP A 272 3.24 10.56 -19.21
CA ASP A 272 2.06 9.77 -18.81
C ASP A 272 1.02 9.61 -19.95
N GLY A 273 1.33 10.10 -21.15
CA GLY A 273 0.49 10.03 -22.35
C GLY A 273 0.73 8.81 -23.23
N SER A 274 1.56 7.83 -22.83
CA SER A 274 1.76 6.58 -23.60
C SER A 274 0.41 5.95 -23.96
N LEU A 275 0.20 5.61 -25.23
CA LEU A 275 -1.00 4.90 -25.68
C LEU A 275 -0.92 3.41 -25.31
N ILE A 276 0.31 2.89 -25.23
CA ILE A 276 0.61 1.51 -24.88
C ILE A 276 0.41 1.31 -23.39
N GLY A 277 -0.14 0.15 -23.02
CA GLY A 277 -0.13 -0.35 -21.64
C GLY A 277 -1.18 0.28 -20.72
N ARG A 278 -1.98 1.25 -21.18
CA ARG A 278 -3.03 1.90 -20.35
C ARG A 278 -4.00 0.89 -19.73
N GLN A 279 -4.45 -0.09 -20.50
CA GLN A 279 -5.38 -1.11 -20.01
C GLN A 279 -4.73 -2.00 -18.93
N LYS A 280 -3.51 -2.47 -19.17
CA LYS A 280 -2.72 -3.21 -18.18
C LYS A 280 -2.40 -2.38 -16.94
N LYS A 281 -2.19 -1.08 -17.10
CA LYS A 281 -1.96 -0.16 -15.97
C LYS A 281 -3.21 -0.07 -15.09
N ILE A 282 -4.39 0.08 -15.71
CA ILE A 282 -5.68 0.04 -14.99
C ILE A 282 -5.84 -1.29 -14.23
N GLU A 283 -5.57 -2.43 -14.87
CA GLU A 283 -5.66 -3.75 -14.23
C GLU A 283 -4.68 -3.91 -13.07
N SER A 284 -3.43 -3.48 -13.25
CA SER A 284 -2.38 -3.52 -12.21
C SER A 284 -2.74 -2.65 -11.00
N ILE A 285 -3.29 -1.45 -11.25
CA ILE A 285 -3.76 -0.56 -10.18
C ILE A 285 -4.95 -1.18 -9.44
N LYS A 286 -5.92 -1.77 -10.16
CA LYS A 286 -7.06 -2.47 -9.55
C LYS A 286 -6.63 -3.64 -8.67
N GLN A 287 -5.69 -4.47 -9.14
CA GLN A 287 -5.11 -5.55 -8.32
C GLN A 287 -4.35 -5.02 -7.09
N SER A 288 -3.79 -3.82 -7.19
CA SER A 288 -3.12 -3.16 -6.06
C SER A 288 -4.13 -2.64 -5.03
N ILE A 289 -5.30 -2.17 -5.48
CA ILE A 289 -6.44 -1.77 -4.64
C ILE A 289 -7.00 -2.97 -3.88
N GLU A 290 -7.20 -4.12 -4.53
CA GLU A 290 -7.70 -5.35 -3.89
C GLU A 290 -6.81 -5.89 -2.76
N LYS A 291 -5.54 -5.47 -2.72
CA LYS A 291 -4.55 -5.89 -1.71
C LYS A 291 -4.44 -4.92 -0.52
N ILE A 292 -5.15 -3.78 -0.54
CA ILE A 292 -5.22 -2.81 0.56
C ILE A 292 -6.34 -3.21 1.51
#